data_AF-C0DA70-F1
#
_entry.id   AF-C0DA70-F1
#
_cell.length_a   1.000
_cell.length_b   1.000
_cell.length_c   1.000
_cell.angle_alpha   90.00
_cell.angle_beta   90.00
_cell.angle_gamma   90.00
#
_symmetry.space_group_name_H-M   'P 1'
#
loop_
_entity.id
_entity.type
_entity.pdbx_description
1 polymer ?
#
loop_
_entity_poly.entity_id
_entity_poly.type
_entity_poly.pdbx_seq_one_letter_code
_entity_poly.pdbx_strand_id
1 'polypeptide(L)'
;MKREDVDKLLGWAREAQKVFDESGETDFEELRRREQNMIFNSFMKLGFDYDGDGDCDSCYLKTVIDNVTVTFVGHAESIFPEDMMGNLDYMSFSIDHGDTCFTGSRLNLAELVKYLESLLSGQTTIVNLTPHEIMVYDAAGESVLQVIPSSGMARAAQTREPLDSINGIPVSKTGYGAVEGLPDQRNGVVYIVSVLTAQAAPDRKDLYIVDDLVRDDTGRILGCKALAQI
;
A
#
# COMPACT_ATOMS: atom_id res chain seq x y z
N MET A 1 -7.79 -10.28 -7.81
CA MET A 1 -7.80 -10.02 -9.26
C MET A 1 -7.31 -11.27 -9.99
N LYS A 2 -7.86 -11.63 -11.17
CA LYS A 2 -7.38 -12.79 -11.95
C LYS A 2 -6.03 -12.47 -12.61
N ARG A 3 -5.16 -13.46 -12.76
CA ARG A 3 -3.81 -13.29 -13.33
C ARG A 3 -3.81 -12.61 -14.70
N GLU A 4 -4.72 -13.00 -15.59
CA GLU A 4 -4.83 -12.38 -16.94
C GLU A 4 -5.12 -10.87 -16.86
N ASP A 5 -5.99 -10.46 -15.94
CA ASP A 5 -6.35 -9.04 -15.75
C ASP A 5 -5.17 -8.26 -15.14
N VAL A 6 -4.42 -8.89 -14.23
CA VAL A 6 -3.18 -8.32 -13.67
C VAL A 6 -2.14 -8.11 -14.77
N ASP A 7 -1.92 -9.10 -15.64
CA ASP A 7 -0.94 -9.01 -16.74
C ASP A 7 -1.31 -7.88 -17.72
N LYS A 8 -2.59 -7.76 -18.09
CA LYS A 8 -3.11 -6.68 -18.95
C LYS A 8 -2.90 -5.31 -18.32
N LEU A 9 -3.33 -5.14 -17.07
CA LEU A 9 -3.28 -3.86 -16.38
C LEU A 9 -1.83 -3.45 -16.07
N LEU A 10 -0.96 -4.39 -15.70
CA LEU A 10 0.46 -4.14 -15.46
C LEU A 10 1.17 -3.69 -16.74
N GLY A 11 0.88 -4.34 -17.87
CA GLY A 11 1.42 -3.95 -19.17
C GLY A 11 1.06 -2.51 -19.52
N TRP A 12 -0.21 -2.15 -19.35
CA TRP A 12 -0.66 -0.77 -19.55
C TRP A 12 -0.02 0.21 -18.58
N ALA A 13 0.01 -0.10 -17.28
CA ALA A 13 0.53 0.81 -16.26
C ALA A 13 2.00 1.16 -16.49
N ARG A 14 2.82 0.20 -16.97
CA ARG A 14 4.22 0.43 -17.34
C ARG A 14 4.36 1.34 -18.56
N GLU A 15 3.55 1.14 -19.60
CA GLU A 15 3.56 2.02 -20.77
C GLU A 15 3.10 3.44 -20.41
N ALA A 16 2.06 3.57 -19.59
CA ALA A 16 1.62 4.86 -19.07
C ALA A 16 2.73 5.54 -18.25
N GLN A 17 3.38 4.80 -17.36
CA GLN A 17 4.50 5.32 -16.55
C GLN A 17 5.64 5.83 -17.43
N LYS A 18 5.98 5.09 -18.48
CA LYS A 18 6.99 5.51 -19.46
C LYS A 18 6.62 6.81 -20.18
N VAL A 19 5.34 7.03 -20.51
CA VAL A 19 4.88 8.29 -21.11
C VAL A 19 5.13 9.46 -20.15
N PHE A 20 4.82 9.29 -18.86
CA PHE A 20 5.13 10.29 -17.84
C PHE A 20 6.64 10.53 -17.73
N ASP A 21 7.46 9.47 -17.62
CA ASP A 21 8.92 9.57 -17.52
C ASP A 21 9.55 10.30 -18.74
N GLU A 22 9.04 10.05 -19.94
CA GLU A 22 9.50 10.71 -21.18
C GLU A 22 9.05 12.18 -21.29
N SER A 23 7.86 12.51 -20.77
CA SER A 23 7.33 13.87 -20.76
C SER A 23 8.00 14.76 -19.70
N GLY A 24 8.38 14.17 -18.56
CA GLY A 24 8.83 14.88 -17.36
C GLY A 24 7.70 15.46 -16.50
N GLU A 25 6.43 15.28 -16.90
CA GLU A 25 5.27 15.77 -16.17
C GLU A 25 4.92 14.82 -15.01
N THR A 26 4.18 15.34 -14.02
CA THR A 26 3.69 14.53 -12.89
C THR A 26 2.18 14.45 -12.81
N ASP A 27 1.47 15.38 -13.46
CA ASP A 27 0.02 15.44 -13.48
C ASP A 27 -0.51 15.17 -14.90
N PHE A 28 -1.61 14.39 -14.99
CA PHE A 28 -2.15 13.98 -16.29
C PHE A 28 -2.65 15.15 -17.13
N GLU A 29 -3.15 16.21 -16.48
CA GLU A 29 -3.59 17.47 -17.11
C GLU A 29 -2.43 18.19 -17.82
N GLU A 30 -1.20 18.01 -17.35
CA GLU A 30 -0.01 18.67 -17.91
C GLU A 30 0.56 17.95 -19.14
N LEU A 31 0.20 16.68 -19.34
CA LEU A 31 0.60 15.91 -20.52
C LEU A 31 0.05 16.54 -21.81
N ARG A 32 0.81 16.39 -22.90
CA ARG A 32 0.32 16.82 -24.22
C ARG A 32 -0.90 15.99 -24.59
N ARG A 33 -1.84 16.59 -25.33
CA ARG A 33 -3.05 15.91 -25.82
C ARG A 33 -2.77 14.57 -26.52
N ARG A 34 -1.63 14.44 -27.23
CA ARG A 34 -1.21 13.18 -27.85
C ARG A 34 -0.84 12.11 -26.81
N GLU A 35 -0.15 12.49 -25.74
CA GLU A 35 0.30 11.60 -24.66
C GLU A 35 -0.89 11.14 -23.82
N GLN A 36 -1.78 12.05 -23.43
CA GLN A 36 -3.06 11.73 -22.78
C GLN A 36 -3.84 10.71 -23.60
N ASN A 37 -3.98 10.96 -24.91
CA ASN A 37 -4.66 10.04 -25.82
C ASN A 37 -3.92 8.70 -25.99
N MET A 38 -2.60 8.65 -25.90
CA MET A 38 -1.86 7.38 -25.91
C MET A 38 -2.20 6.53 -24.68
N ILE A 39 -2.21 7.13 -23.50
CA ILE A 39 -2.55 6.46 -22.24
C ILE A 39 -4.00 5.99 -22.24
N PHE A 40 -4.94 6.87 -22.61
CA PHE A 40 -6.37 6.55 -22.64
C PHE A 40 -6.69 5.45 -23.67
N ASN A 41 -6.25 5.60 -24.93
CA ASN A 41 -6.56 4.61 -25.96
C ASN A 41 -5.91 3.25 -25.70
N SER A 42 -4.72 3.22 -25.13
CA SER A 42 -4.09 1.94 -24.74
C SER A 42 -4.85 1.27 -23.61
N PHE A 43 -5.42 2.03 -22.67
CA PHE A 43 -6.30 1.50 -21.62
C PHE A 43 -7.60 0.91 -22.21
N MET A 44 -8.28 1.67 -23.08
CA MET A 44 -9.54 1.20 -23.68
C MET A 44 -9.36 -0.08 -24.51
N LYS A 45 -8.19 -0.27 -25.11
CA LYS A 45 -7.83 -1.50 -25.85
C LYS A 45 -7.67 -2.73 -24.97
N LEU A 46 -7.57 -2.59 -23.64
CA LEU A 46 -7.55 -3.73 -22.73
C LEU A 46 -8.90 -4.47 -22.71
N GLY A 47 -9.98 -3.80 -23.11
CA GLY A 47 -11.31 -4.40 -23.28
C GLY A 47 -12.02 -4.71 -21.97
N PHE A 48 -11.72 -3.97 -20.91
CA PHE A 48 -12.48 -4.03 -19.66
C PHE A 48 -13.81 -3.28 -19.80
N ASP A 49 -14.86 -3.80 -19.14
CA ASP A 49 -16.13 -3.11 -19.06
C ASP A 49 -15.99 -1.82 -18.26
N TYR A 50 -16.61 -0.76 -18.76
CA TYR A 50 -16.64 0.54 -18.11
C TYR A 50 -18.08 1.01 -17.89
N ASP A 51 -18.24 1.81 -16.85
CA ASP A 51 -19.43 2.58 -16.57
C ASP A 51 -19.06 4.07 -16.62
N GLY A 52 -20.03 4.94 -16.78
CA GLY A 52 -19.78 6.36 -16.91
C GLY A 52 -21.05 7.16 -16.86
N ASP A 53 -20.91 8.43 -16.51
CA ASP A 53 -21.97 9.41 -16.65
C ASP A 53 -21.37 10.71 -17.18
N GLY A 54 -22.22 11.53 -17.79
CA GLY A 54 -21.85 12.82 -18.34
C GLY A 54 -23.00 13.80 -18.27
N ASP A 55 -22.66 15.04 -17.93
CA ASP A 55 -23.55 16.19 -18.03
C ASP A 55 -22.98 17.25 -18.98
N CYS A 56 -23.55 18.44 -18.98
CA CYS A 56 -23.11 19.51 -19.90
C CYS A 56 -21.71 20.04 -19.61
N ASP A 57 -21.14 19.77 -18.43
CA ASP A 57 -19.89 20.37 -17.98
C ASP A 57 -18.76 19.32 -17.87
N SER A 58 -19.09 18.05 -17.62
CA SER A 58 -18.09 16.99 -17.49
C SER A 58 -18.67 15.60 -17.73
N CYS A 59 -17.80 14.68 -18.11
CA CYS A 59 -18.08 13.26 -18.15
C CYS A 59 -16.96 12.48 -17.46
N TYR A 60 -17.29 11.29 -16.94
CA TYR A 60 -16.30 10.35 -16.45
C TYR A 60 -16.52 8.96 -17.04
N LEU A 61 -15.43 8.24 -17.21
CA LEU A 61 -15.39 6.84 -17.57
C LEU A 61 -14.64 6.09 -16.47
N LYS A 62 -15.33 5.16 -15.81
CA LYS A 62 -14.85 4.39 -14.67
C LYS A 62 -14.84 2.90 -15.02
N THR A 63 -13.68 2.28 -14.88
CA THR A 63 -13.49 0.84 -15.04
C THR A 63 -13.12 0.23 -13.69
N VAL A 64 -13.86 -0.80 -13.26
CA VAL A 64 -13.58 -1.53 -12.02
C VAL A 64 -13.06 -2.93 -12.36
N ILE A 65 -11.80 -3.17 -12.03
CA ILE A 65 -11.08 -4.42 -12.27
C ILE A 65 -10.80 -5.05 -10.91
N ASP A 66 -11.71 -5.91 -10.45
CA ASP A 66 -11.68 -6.48 -9.10
C ASP A 66 -11.65 -5.36 -8.04
N ASN A 67 -10.52 -5.15 -7.38
CA ASN A 67 -10.34 -4.09 -6.39
C ASN A 67 -9.61 -2.84 -6.93
N VAL A 68 -9.25 -2.78 -8.21
CA VAL A 68 -8.65 -1.58 -8.82
C VAL A 68 -9.70 -0.84 -9.63
N THR A 69 -9.88 0.44 -9.36
CA THR A 69 -10.70 1.35 -10.17
C THR A 69 -9.78 2.25 -10.95
N VAL A 70 -9.99 2.39 -12.27
CA VAL A 70 -9.36 3.41 -13.10
C VAL A 70 -10.46 4.35 -13.60
N THR A 71 -10.26 5.66 -13.45
CA THR A 71 -11.23 6.68 -13.87
C THR A 71 -10.56 7.71 -14.76
N PHE A 72 -11.17 7.98 -15.90
CA PHE A 72 -10.84 9.12 -16.76
C PHE A 72 -11.98 10.13 -16.68
N VAL A 73 -11.64 11.41 -16.69
CA VAL A 73 -12.60 12.53 -16.69
C VAL A 73 -12.28 13.42 -17.87
N GLY A 74 -13.31 13.96 -18.51
CA GLY A 74 -13.15 14.95 -19.55
C GLY A 74 -14.31 15.93 -19.64
N HIS A 75 -14.05 17.12 -20.17
CA HIS A 75 -15.06 18.12 -20.53
C HIS A 75 -15.77 17.75 -21.85
N ALA A 76 -16.62 16.73 -21.80
CA ALA A 76 -17.47 16.33 -22.93
C ALA A 76 -18.89 15.98 -22.43
N GLU A 77 -19.88 16.14 -23.31
CA GLU A 77 -21.28 15.76 -23.03
C GLU A 77 -21.53 14.25 -23.13
N SER A 78 -20.52 13.49 -23.56
CA SER A 78 -20.61 12.08 -23.92
C SER A 78 -19.51 11.27 -23.26
N ILE A 79 -19.88 10.09 -22.76
CA ILE A 79 -18.98 9.11 -22.16
C ILE A 79 -18.33 8.18 -23.19
N PHE A 80 -18.68 8.31 -24.48
CA PHE A 80 -18.10 7.46 -25.51
C PHE A 80 -16.61 7.78 -25.67
N PRO A 81 -15.72 6.77 -25.66
CA PRO A 81 -14.28 6.99 -25.73
C PRO A 81 -13.86 7.89 -26.91
N GLU A 82 -14.51 7.75 -28.07
CA GLU A 82 -14.23 8.54 -29.26
C GLU A 82 -14.47 10.05 -29.05
N ASP A 83 -15.48 10.39 -28.25
CA ASP A 83 -15.87 11.77 -27.95
C ASP A 83 -14.97 12.38 -26.86
N MET A 84 -14.53 11.56 -25.90
CA MET A 84 -13.66 12.00 -24.80
C MET A 84 -12.24 12.36 -25.24
N MET A 85 -11.71 11.75 -26.30
CA MET A 85 -10.31 11.92 -26.75
C MET A 85 -9.89 13.38 -27.00
N GLY A 86 -10.83 14.25 -27.34
CA GLY A 86 -10.56 15.68 -27.53
C GLY A 86 -10.43 16.48 -26.23
N ASN A 87 -10.98 15.94 -25.13
CA ASN A 87 -11.36 16.70 -23.95
C ASN A 87 -10.98 16.00 -22.63
N LEU A 88 -10.02 15.08 -22.63
CA LEU A 88 -9.54 14.45 -21.40
C LEU A 88 -8.88 15.49 -20.48
N ASP A 89 -9.27 15.53 -19.22
CA ASP A 89 -8.67 16.44 -18.25
C ASP A 89 -7.88 15.64 -17.24
N TYR A 90 -8.54 14.69 -16.59
CA TYR A 90 -7.98 14.02 -15.43
C TYR A 90 -7.99 12.50 -15.59
N MET A 91 -6.97 11.85 -15.03
CA MET A 91 -6.92 10.41 -14.83
C MET A 91 -6.66 10.14 -13.36
N SER A 92 -7.36 9.17 -12.80
CA SER A 92 -7.08 8.63 -11.47
C SER A 92 -7.21 7.13 -11.47
N PHE A 93 -6.64 6.53 -10.45
CA PHE A 93 -7.00 5.18 -10.07
C PHE A 93 -7.06 5.11 -8.55
N SER A 94 -7.90 4.20 -8.06
CA SER A 94 -7.97 3.84 -6.65
C SER A 94 -7.88 2.33 -6.53
N ILE A 95 -7.36 1.87 -5.40
CA ILE A 95 -7.37 0.46 -5.05
C ILE A 95 -8.27 0.37 -3.83
N ASP A 96 -9.39 -0.32 -3.94
CA ASP A 96 -10.36 -0.52 -2.86
C ASP A 96 -9.82 -1.56 -1.86
N HIS A 97 -9.94 -1.24 -0.56
CA HIS A 97 -9.49 -2.05 0.57
C HIS A 97 -10.64 -2.50 1.46
N GLY A 98 -11.87 -2.40 0.99
CA GLY A 98 -13.09 -2.70 1.74
C GLY A 98 -13.56 -1.50 2.57
N ASP A 99 -12.69 -0.94 3.42
CA ASP A 99 -13.08 0.11 4.39
C ASP A 99 -12.47 1.51 4.10
N THR A 100 -11.61 1.65 3.08
CA THR A 100 -10.94 2.93 2.74
C THR A 100 -10.76 3.10 1.23
N CYS A 101 -11.23 4.23 0.70
CA CYS A 101 -10.88 4.70 -0.64
C CYS A 101 -9.69 5.66 -0.54
N PHE A 102 -8.52 5.28 -1.04
CA PHE A 102 -7.44 6.25 -1.24
C PHE A 102 -7.77 7.09 -2.47
N THR A 103 -8.30 8.29 -2.25
CA THR A 103 -8.39 9.37 -3.25
C THR A 103 -7.25 10.35 -2.97
N GLY A 104 -6.02 9.95 -3.29
CA GLY A 104 -4.86 10.83 -3.24
C GLY A 104 -4.80 11.70 -4.48
N SER A 105 -4.57 13.00 -4.30
CA SER A 105 -4.51 14.05 -5.32
C SER A 105 -3.36 13.95 -6.32
N ARG A 106 -2.70 12.79 -6.45
CA ARG A 106 -1.63 12.53 -7.44
C ARG A 106 -1.66 11.08 -7.90
N LEU A 107 -1.60 10.90 -9.22
CA LEU A 107 -1.35 9.61 -9.86
C LEU A 107 0.01 9.06 -9.41
N ASN A 108 0.02 7.88 -8.79
CA ASN A 108 1.28 7.18 -8.48
C ASN A 108 1.37 5.85 -9.24
N LEU A 109 1.57 5.93 -10.56
CA LEU A 109 1.66 4.74 -11.42
C LEU A 109 2.75 3.76 -10.93
N ALA A 110 3.81 4.25 -10.30
CA ALA A 110 4.84 3.41 -9.70
C ALA A 110 4.29 2.51 -8.57
N GLU A 111 3.40 3.03 -7.73
CA GLU A 111 2.71 2.25 -6.70
C GLU A 111 1.76 1.22 -7.30
N LEU A 112 1.02 1.58 -8.35
CA LEU A 112 0.15 0.65 -9.07
C LEU A 112 0.96 -0.49 -9.70
N VAL A 113 2.06 -0.17 -10.40
CA VAL A 113 2.96 -1.17 -11.00
C VAL A 113 3.50 -2.11 -9.93
N LYS A 114 4.01 -1.57 -8.82
CA LYS A 114 4.54 -2.38 -7.70
C LYS A 114 3.46 -3.28 -7.10
N TYR A 115 2.24 -2.78 -6.95
CA TYR A 115 1.11 -3.57 -6.47
C TYR A 115 0.82 -4.75 -7.41
N LEU A 116 0.68 -4.50 -8.71
CA LEU A 116 0.38 -5.54 -9.70
C LEU A 116 1.50 -6.58 -9.82
N GLU A 117 2.77 -6.17 -9.72
CA GLU A 117 3.92 -7.08 -9.65
C GLU A 117 3.88 -7.99 -8.40
N SER A 118 3.43 -7.45 -7.25
CA SER A 118 3.25 -8.25 -6.03
C SER A 118 2.18 -9.34 -6.21
N LEU A 119 1.11 -9.05 -6.96
CA LEU A 119 0.06 -10.03 -7.26
C LEU A 119 0.57 -11.17 -8.16
N LEU A 120 1.45 -10.88 -9.14
CA LEU A 120 2.01 -11.89 -10.04
C LEU A 120 3.07 -12.77 -9.37
N SER A 121 3.88 -12.18 -8.49
CA SER A 121 4.93 -12.89 -7.74
C SER A 121 4.39 -13.71 -6.57
N GLY A 122 3.17 -13.41 -6.11
CA GLY A 122 2.61 -13.96 -4.88
C GLY A 122 3.39 -13.53 -3.62
N GLN A 123 4.33 -12.58 -3.74
CA GLN A 123 5.16 -12.13 -2.64
C GLN A 123 4.56 -10.91 -1.97
N THR A 124 4.25 -11.06 -0.68
CA THR A 124 4.01 -9.92 0.21
C THR A 124 5.35 -9.30 0.59
N THR A 125 5.48 -7.99 0.42
CA THR A 125 6.60 -7.21 0.93
C THR A 125 6.50 -7.14 2.46
N ILE A 126 7.53 -7.57 3.17
CA ILE A 126 7.58 -7.51 4.63
C ILE A 126 8.54 -6.40 5.06
N VAL A 127 8.08 -5.46 5.86
CA VAL A 127 8.87 -4.34 6.37
C VAL A 127 8.99 -4.45 7.88
N ASN A 128 10.19 -4.64 8.39
CA ASN A 128 10.44 -4.70 9.83
C ASN A 128 10.64 -3.28 10.39
N LEU A 129 9.71 -2.85 11.25
CA LEU A 129 9.74 -1.58 11.97
C LEU A 129 10.05 -1.77 13.46
N THR A 130 10.73 -2.86 13.80
CA THR A 130 11.32 -3.09 15.12
C THR A 130 12.82 -2.74 15.10
N PRO A 131 13.44 -2.43 16.27
CA PRO A 131 14.85 -2.00 16.32
C PRO A 131 15.89 -3.03 15.89
N HIS A 132 15.52 -4.31 15.82
CA HIS A 132 16.46 -5.41 15.57
C HIS A 132 16.04 -6.20 14.34
N GLU A 133 17.03 -6.81 13.67
CA GLU A 133 16.74 -7.78 12.63
C GLU A 133 15.94 -8.97 13.17
N ILE A 134 15.10 -9.54 12.32
CA ILE A 134 14.27 -10.70 12.68
C ILE A 134 14.76 -11.89 11.86
N MET A 135 15.17 -12.95 12.56
CA MET A 135 15.47 -14.24 11.96
C MET A 135 14.23 -15.12 12.06
N VAL A 136 13.70 -15.53 10.91
CA VAL A 136 12.56 -16.44 10.80
C VAL A 136 13.11 -17.85 10.62
N TYR A 137 12.78 -18.73 11.57
CA TYR A 137 13.18 -20.13 11.55
C TYR A 137 12.09 -21.02 10.96
N ASP A 138 12.46 -22.22 10.54
CA ASP A 138 11.50 -23.27 10.22
C ASP A 138 10.68 -23.72 11.44
N ALA A 139 9.68 -24.57 11.20
CA ALA A 139 8.81 -25.09 12.25
C ALA A 139 9.60 -25.88 13.34
N ALA A 140 10.71 -26.52 12.98
CA ALA A 140 11.56 -27.23 13.93
C ALA A 140 12.37 -26.26 14.81
N GLY A 141 12.70 -25.07 14.30
CA GLY A 141 13.60 -24.10 14.92
C GLY A 141 15.06 -24.35 14.58
N GLU A 142 15.35 -25.11 13.53
CA GLU A 142 16.71 -25.61 13.23
C GLU A 142 17.42 -24.79 12.15
N SER A 143 16.68 -24.34 11.13
CA SER A 143 17.23 -23.54 10.04
C SER A 143 16.56 -22.18 9.89
N VAL A 144 17.35 -21.16 9.51
CA VAL A 144 16.84 -19.82 9.20
C VAL A 144 16.30 -19.81 7.77
N LEU A 145 15.00 -19.59 7.64
CA LEU A 145 14.30 -19.47 6.36
C LEU A 145 14.44 -18.07 5.75
N GLN A 146 14.41 -17.04 6.59
CA GLN A 146 14.45 -15.65 6.16
C GLN A 146 15.09 -14.76 7.22
N VAL A 147 15.85 -13.76 6.77
CA VAL A 147 16.35 -12.67 7.61
C VAL A 147 15.70 -11.38 7.14
N ILE A 148 15.00 -10.69 8.05
CA ILE A 148 14.26 -9.47 7.75
C ILE A 148 14.96 -8.29 8.45
N PRO A 149 15.76 -7.50 7.72
CA PRO A 149 16.50 -6.39 8.32
C PRO A 149 15.55 -5.30 8.81
N SER A 150 15.93 -4.64 9.91
CA SER A 150 15.21 -3.45 10.38
C SER A 150 15.26 -2.36 9.29
N SER A 151 14.10 -1.80 8.97
CA SER A 151 13.91 -0.76 7.96
C SER A 151 13.48 0.58 8.57
N GLY A 152 13.49 0.68 9.90
CA GLY A 152 13.00 1.83 10.65
C GLY A 152 12.41 1.43 12.00
N MET A 153 11.71 2.36 12.65
CA MET A 153 11.07 2.09 13.93
C MET A 153 9.70 2.78 14.00
N ALA A 154 8.66 1.98 14.27
CA ALA A 154 7.34 2.46 14.64
C ALA A 154 7.07 2.18 16.12
N ARG A 155 6.73 3.21 16.89
CA ARG A 155 6.59 3.10 18.34
C ARG A 155 5.38 3.87 18.85
N ALA A 156 4.58 3.21 19.69
CA ALA A 156 3.55 3.91 20.46
C ALA A 156 4.19 4.93 21.42
N ALA A 157 3.70 6.17 21.42
CA ALA A 157 4.17 7.21 22.32
C ALA A 157 4.02 6.75 23.76
N GLN A 158 5.09 6.85 24.55
CA GLN A 158 5.08 6.42 25.94
C GLN A 158 5.01 7.65 26.85
N THR A 159 3.95 7.74 27.65
CA THR A 159 3.86 8.77 28.70
C THR A 159 4.25 8.17 30.03
N ARG A 160 4.91 8.98 30.87
CA ARG A 160 5.33 8.58 32.21
C ARG A 160 4.87 9.64 33.20
N GLU A 161 3.92 9.28 34.03
CA GLU A 161 3.41 10.13 35.12
C GLU A 161 4.10 9.69 36.42
N PRO A 162 4.96 10.52 37.03
CA PRO A 162 5.59 10.18 38.30
C PRO A 162 4.53 9.94 39.39
N LEU A 163 4.71 8.86 40.15
CA LEU A 163 3.98 8.56 41.37
C LEU A 163 4.93 8.67 42.58
N ASP A 164 4.42 8.37 43.76
CA ASP A 164 5.23 8.31 44.97
C ASP A 164 6.24 7.15 44.92
N SER A 165 7.16 7.10 45.88
CA SER A 165 8.17 6.06 45.98
C SER A 165 7.68 4.85 46.80
N ILE A 166 8.10 3.65 46.40
CA ILE A 166 7.97 2.45 47.25
C ILE A 166 9.36 2.18 47.83
N ASN A 167 9.51 2.32 49.15
CA ASN A 167 10.80 2.18 49.85
C ASN A 167 11.92 3.06 49.26
N GLY A 168 11.60 4.28 48.84
CA GLY A 168 12.56 5.20 48.23
C GLY A 168 12.85 4.95 46.75
N ILE A 169 12.20 3.97 46.11
CA ILE A 169 12.29 3.72 44.66
C ILE A 169 11.20 4.53 43.95
N PRO A 170 11.53 5.47 43.04
CA PRO A 170 10.53 6.27 42.32
C PRO A 170 9.61 5.40 41.46
N VAL A 171 8.30 5.49 41.70
CA VAL A 171 7.30 4.80 40.87
C VAL A 171 6.78 5.76 39.81
N SER A 172 6.34 5.23 38.68
CA SER A 172 5.61 6.03 37.68
C SER A 172 4.54 5.18 37.02
N LYS A 173 3.39 5.79 36.74
CA LYS A 173 2.38 5.21 35.88
C LYS A 173 2.79 5.42 34.43
N THR A 174 2.77 4.35 33.65
CA THR A 174 3.09 4.42 32.21
C THR A 174 1.79 4.35 31.41
N GLY A 175 1.66 5.22 30.42
CA GLY A 175 0.62 5.19 29.41
C GLY A 175 1.21 4.99 28.01
N TYR A 176 0.38 4.51 27.09
CA TYR A 176 0.71 4.38 25.68
C TYR A 176 -0.30 5.20 24.86
N GLY A 177 0.21 6.02 23.95
CA GLY A 177 -0.55 6.95 23.11
C GLY A 177 -0.40 6.66 21.63
N ALA A 178 -0.57 7.69 20.80
CA ALA A 178 -0.51 7.59 19.34
C ALA A 178 0.79 6.95 18.85
N VAL A 179 0.71 6.23 17.73
CA VAL A 179 1.87 5.62 17.11
C VAL A 179 2.63 6.65 16.30
N GLU A 180 3.93 6.76 16.54
CA GLU A 180 4.86 7.54 15.73
C GLU A 180 5.69 6.63 14.82
N GLY A 181 6.02 7.11 13.62
CA GLY A 181 6.88 6.41 12.68
C GLY A 181 6.25 5.18 12.01
N LEU A 182 4.92 4.99 12.16
CA LEU A 182 4.19 3.96 11.42
C LEU A 182 3.76 4.52 10.05
N PRO A 183 4.27 3.97 8.92
CA PRO A 183 3.83 4.38 7.61
C PRO A 183 2.35 4.06 7.39
N ASP A 184 1.75 4.79 6.44
CA ASP A 184 0.40 4.48 5.96
C ASP A 184 0.34 3.03 5.45
N GLN A 185 -0.84 2.44 5.61
CA GLN A 185 -1.13 1.10 5.11
C GLN A 185 -0.93 1.06 3.59
N ARG A 186 -0.20 0.06 3.10
CA ARG A 186 0.09 -0.11 1.67
C ARG A 186 -0.19 -1.54 1.21
N ASN A 187 -0.72 -1.68 0.00
CA ASN A 187 -1.05 -3.00 -0.55
C ASN A 187 0.17 -3.85 -0.82
N GLY A 188 0.04 -5.15 -0.55
CA GLY A 188 1.13 -6.09 -0.69
C GLY A 188 2.29 -5.78 0.26
N VAL A 189 2.11 -4.91 1.26
CA VAL A 189 3.09 -4.60 2.30
C VAL A 189 2.50 -4.96 3.65
N VAL A 190 3.25 -5.70 4.46
CA VAL A 190 2.95 -5.91 5.87
C VAL A 190 4.08 -5.36 6.72
N TYR A 191 3.74 -4.85 7.89
CA TYR A 191 4.70 -4.26 8.81
C TYR A 191 4.85 -5.11 10.06
N ILE A 192 6.09 -5.54 10.36
CA ILE A 192 6.39 -6.16 11.64
C ILE A 192 6.68 -5.07 12.66
N VAL A 193 5.88 -5.00 13.71
CA VAL A 193 5.94 -3.97 14.76
C VAL A 193 5.99 -4.60 16.15
N SER A 194 6.17 -3.78 17.18
CA SER A 194 6.01 -4.26 18.56
C SER A 194 4.54 -4.51 18.90
N VAL A 195 4.27 -5.40 19.87
CA VAL A 195 2.93 -5.67 20.42
C VAL A 195 2.22 -4.37 20.82
N LEU A 196 2.93 -3.46 21.49
CA LEU A 196 2.38 -2.17 21.92
C LEU A 196 2.00 -1.28 20.74
N THR A 197 2.80 -1.30 19.68
CA THR A 197 2.53 -0.55 18.44
C THR A 197 1.30 -1.12 17.73
N ALA A 198 1.18 -2.45 17.62
CA ALA A 198 0.02 -3.10 17.01
C ALA A 198 -1.28 -2.80 17.80
N GLN A 199 -1.24 -2.92 19.13
CA GLN A 199 -2.39 -2.62 20.01
C GLN A 199 -2.82 -1.15 19.96
N ALA A 200 -1.90 -0.23 19.70
CA ALA A 200 -2.20 1.18 19.56
C ALA A 200 -2.82 1.56 18.19
N ALA A 201 -2.90 0.61 17.25
CA ALA A 201 -3.50 0.80 15.93
C ALA A 201 -4.43 -0.39 15.56
N PRO A 202 -5.51 -0.62 16.33
CA PRO A 202 -6.36 -1.81 16.20
C PRO A 202 -7.11 -1.93 14.86
N ASP A 203 -7.28 -0.82 14.15
CA ASP A 203 -7.96 -0.80 12.84
C ASP A 203 -7.04 -1.26 11.68
N ARG A 204 -5.73 -1.41 11.94
CA ARG A 204 -4.74 -1.76 10.92
C ARG A 204 -4.61 -3.28 10.75
N LYS A 205 -5.01 -3.79 9.58
CA LYS A 205 -4.98 -5.22 9.22
C LYS A 205 -3.65 -5.68 8.60
N ASP A 206 -2.68 -4.78 8.45
CA ASP A 206 -1.36 -5.04 7.86
C ASP A 206 -0.22 -5.10 8.90
N LEU A 207 -0.54 -4.99 10.19
CA LEU A 207 0.43 -5.08 11.28
C LEU A 207 0.56 -6.50 11.79
N TYR A 208 1.80 -6.94 11.96
CA TYR A 208 2.16 -8.23 12.49
C TYR A 208 3.18 -8.08 13.62
N ILE A 209 3.17 -9.04 14.53
CA ILE A 209 4.16 -9.20 15.58
C ILE A 209 4.90 -10.52 15.36
N VAL A 210 6.11 -10.64 15.91
CA VAL A 210 6.78 -11.94 16.01
C VAL A 210 6.02 -12.87 16.95
N ASP A 211 5.93 -14.14 16.59
CA ASP A 211 5.29 -15.20 17.38
C ASP A 211 6.10 -16.50 17.34
N ASP A 212 5.87 -17.38 18.31
CA ASP A 212 6.59 -18.65 18.47
C ASP A 212 8.12 -18.46 18.48
N LEU A 213 8.62 -17.85 19.56
CA LEU A 213 10.01 -17.41 19.68
C LEU A 213 10.99 -18.58 19.79
N VAL A 214 12.07 -18.51 19.01
CA VAL A 214 13.22 -19.42 19.13
C VAL A 214 14.21 -18.83 20.13
N ARG A 215 14.68 -19.64 21.08
CA ARG A 215 15.61 -19.22 22.13
C ARG A 215 16.84 -20.14 22.17
N ASP A 216 17.96 -19.60 22.59
CA ASP A 216 19.15 -20.40 22.91
C ASP A 216 19.05 -21.02 24.32
N ASP A 217 20.05 -21.82 24.68
CA ASP A 217 20.15 -22.50 25.99
C ASP A 217 20.22 -21.54 27.18
N THR A 218 20.54 -20.27 26.94
CA THR A 218 20.56 -19.20 27.95
C THR A 218 19.23 -18.46 28.06
N GLY A 219 18.25 -18.82 27.22
CA GLY A 219 16.94 -18.20 27.13
C GLY A 219 16.91 -16.92 26.29
N ARG A 220 18.02 -16.55 25.63
CA ARG A 220 18.07 -15.38 24.74
C ARG A 220 17.29 -15.68 23.47
N ILE A 221 16.50 -14.72 23.01
CA ILE A 221 15.73 -14.82 21.77
C ILE A 221 16.69 -14.76 20.58
N LEU A 222 16.66 -15.79 19.73
CA LEU A 222 17.38 -15.89 18.47
C LEU A 222 16.53 -15.43 17.28
N GLY A 223 15.20 -15.58 17.37
CA GLY A 223 14.28 -15.29 16.28
C GLY A 223 12.87 -15.78 16.57
N CYS A 224 12.09 -16.04 15.52
CA CYS A 224 10.70 -16.51 15.61
C CYS A 224 10.40 -17.55 14.54
N LYS A 225 9.37 -18.39 14.76
CA LYS A 225 8.87 -19.37 13.78
C LYS A 225 7.61 -18.90 13.07
N ALA A 226 6.91 -17.93 13.66
CA ALA A 226 5.64 -17.44 13.16
C ALA A 226 5.54 -15.91 13.28
N LEU A 227 4.52 -15.37 12.61
CA LEU A 227 4.03 -14.02 12.82
C LEU A 227 2.56 -14.11 13.28
N ALA A 228 2.13 -13.17 14.11
CA ALA A 228 0.75 -13.09 14.60
C ALA A 228 0.17 -11.70 14.39
N GLN A 229 -1.15 -11.62 14.43
CA GLN A 229 -1.93 -10.38 14.42
C GLN A 229 -2.75 -10.30 15.72
N ILE A 230 -2.98 -9.08 16.22
CA ILE A 230 -3.66 -8.80 17.50
C ILE A 230 -5.00 -8.13 17.24
#